data_AF-A0A927PM41-F1
#
_entry.id   AF-A0A927PM41-F1
#
_cell.length_a   1.000
_cell.length_b   1.000
_cell.length_c   1.000
_cell.angle_alpha   90.00
_cell.angle_beta   90.00
_cell.angle_gamma   90.00
#
_symmetry.space_group_name_H-M   'P 1'
#
loop_
_entity.id
_entity.type
_entity.pdbx_description
1 polymer ?
#
loop_
_entity_poly.entity_id
_entity_poly.type
_entity_poly.pdbx_seq_one_letter_code
_entity_poly.pdbx_strand_id
1 'polypeptide(L)'
;MSNNLTTTTADMNAAANHVKQVSEDVSAQLNALHAKIANVEGAWRGQAKGAFGSLISRWDTEAVKLNNALSAISDAIRESGRKYEGAEVANASSLNNVGGLLNMS
;
A
#
# COMPACT_ATOMS: atom_id res chain seq x y z
N MET A 1 -5.48 16.39 25.80
CA MET A 1 -4.49 15.95 24.79
C MET A 1 -5.09 15.03 23.71
N SER A 2 -6.38 14.70 23.75
CA SER A 2 -7.02 13.73 22.83
C SER A 2 -7.18 14.18 21.36
N ASN A 3 -7.11 15.49 21.06
CA ASN A 3 -7.41 16.01 19.72
C ASN A 3 -6.30 15.78 18.68
N ASN A 4 -5.05 15.59 19.12
CA ASN A 4 -3.92 15.34 18.20
C ASN A 4 -3.86 13.84 17.81
N LEU A 5 -4.25 12.96 18.73
CA LEU A 5 -4.23 11.50 18.56
C LEU A 5 -5.25 10.99 17.54
N THR A 6 -6.50 11.44 17.63
CA THR A 6 -7.52 11.14 16.62
C THR A 6 -7.12 11.67 15.25
N THR A 7 -6.42 12.79 15.19
CA THR A 7 -5.89 13.36 13.95
C THR A 7 -4.83 12.45 13.34
N THR A 8 -3.81 12.02 14.11
CA THR A 8 -2.74 11.14 13.60
C THR A 8 -3.27 9.78 13.11
N THR A 9 -4.20 9.15 13.85
CA THR A 9 -4.80 7.88 13.42
C THR A 9 -5.64 8.05 12.16
N ALA A 10 -6.40 9.14 12.04
CA ALA A 10 -7.15 9.46 10.82
C ALA A 10 -6.21 9.67 9.61
N ASP A 11 -5.08 10.37 9.81
CA ASP A 11 -4.07 10.60 8.77
C ASP A 11 -3.44 9.29 8.27
N MET A 12 -3.13 8.36 9.19
CA MET A 12 -2.59 7.03 8.84
C MET A 12 -3.60 6.21 8.03
N ASN A 13 -4.88 6.23 8.42
CA ASN A 13 -5.94 5.56 7.67
C ASN A 13 -6.15 6.18 6.28
N ALA A 14 -6.09 7.51 6.17
CA ALA A 14 -6.17 8.22 4.90
C ALA A 14 -5.00 7.84 3.98
N ALA A 15 -3.78 7.80 4.51
CA ALA A 15 -2.59 7.37 3.77
C ALA A 15 -2.71 5.92 3.27
N ALA A 16 -3.20 5.00 4.11
CA ALA A 16 -3.42 3.60 3.71
C ALA A 16 -4.44 3.48 2.57
N ASN A 17 -5.55 4.22 2.65
CA ASN A 17 -6.57 4.25 1.61
C ASN A 17 -6.03 4.83 0.31
N HIS A 18 -5.21 5.89 0.39
CA HIS A 18 -4.58 6.49 -0.78
C HIS A 18 -3.63 5.51 -1.49
N VAL A 19 -2.79 4.78 -0.73
CA VAL A 19 -1.91 3.76 -1.33
C VAL A 19 -2.72 2.66 -2.00
N LYS A 20 -3.83 2.22 -1.40
CA LYS A 20 -4.73 1.25 -2.02
C LYS A 20 -5.28 1.77 -3.35
N GLN A 21 -5.76 3.01 -3.41
CA GLN A 21 -6.26 3.62 -4.64
C GLN A 21 -5.18 3.69 -5.72
N VAL A 22 -3.98 4.15 -5.37
CA VAL A 22 -2.83 4.18 -6.29
C VAL A 22 -2.51 2.77 -6.81
N SER A 23 -2.61 1.75 -5.96
CA SER A 23 -2.38 0.36 -6.38
C SER A 23 -3.43 -0.14 -7.38
N GLU A 24 -4.69 0.23 -7.19
CA GLU A 24 -5.79 -0.11 -8.10
C GLU A 24 -5.62 0.60 -9.46
N ASP A 25 -5.26 1.88 -9.44
CA ASP A 25 -5.00 2.68 -10.65
C ASP A 25 -3.83 2.12 -11.46
N VAL A 26 -2.74 1.78 -10.78
CA VAL A 26 -1.57 1.14 -11.40
C VAL A 26 -1.97 -0.19 -12.04
N SER A 27 -2.73 -1.04 -11.34
CA SER A 27 -3.20 -2.32 -11.89
C SER A 27 -4.07 -2.12 -13.13
N ALA A 28 -4.93 -1.11 -13.14
CA ALA A 28 -5.76 -0.77 -14.30
C ALA A 28 -4.90 -0.29 -15.50
N GLN A 29 -3.91 0.57 -15.26
CA GLN A 29 -2.99 1.03 -16.30
C GLN A 29 -2.17 -0.12 -16.89
N LEU A 30 -1.72 -1.05 -16.03
CA LEU A 30 -1.02 -2.25 -16.47
C LEU A 30 -1.92 -3.08 -17.40
N ASN A 31 -3.15 -3.38 -16.99
CA ASN A 31 -4.08 -4.15 -17.83
C ASN A 31 -4.38 -3.46 -19.16
N ALA A 32 -4.52 -2.14 -19.16
CA ALA A 32 -4.75 -1.37 -20.39
C ALA A 32 -3.55 -1.44 -21.35
N LEU A 33 -2.32 -1.36 -20.83
CA LEU A 33 -1.12 -1.48 -21.66
C LEU A 33 -0.96 -2.91 -22.20
N HIS A 34 -1.23 -3.94 -21.39
CA HIS A 34 -1.24 -5.33 -21.85
C HIS A 34 -2.25 -5.54 -22.99
N ALA A 35 -3.47 -5.00 -22.86
CA ALA A 35 -4.48 -5.08 -23.92
C ALA A 35 -4.04 -4.38 -25.22
N LYS A 36 -3.34 -3.23 -25.11
CA LYS A 36 -2.75 -2.55 -26.27
C LYS A 36 -1.70 -3.43 -26.94
N ILE A 37 -0.80 -4.03 -26.16
CA ILE A 37 0.24 -4.94 -26.66
C ILE A 37 -0.39 -6.14 -27.40
N ALA A 38 -1.40 -6.78 -26.82
CA ALA A 38 -2.12 -7.89 -27.44
C ALA A 38 -2.80 -7.50 -28.76
N ASN A 39 -3.32 -6.27 -28.88
CA ASN A 39 -3.96 -5.81 -30.12
C ASN A 39 -2.97 -5.66 -31.29
N VAL A 40 -1.69 -5.35 -30.99
CA VAL A 40 -0.65 -5.23 -32.03
C VAL A 40 -0.13 -6.58 -32.52
N GLU A 41 -0.45 -7.68 -31.84
CA GLU A 41 0.01 -9.04 -32.17
C GLU A 41 -0.44 -9.46 -33.58
N GLY A 42 -1.63 -9.04 -34.01
CA GLY A 42 -2.15 -9.28 -35.36
C GLY A 42 -1.32 -8.61 -36.47
N ALA A 43 -0.70 -7.47 -36.19
CA ALA A 43 0.07 -6.70 -37.18
C ALA A 43 1.51 -7.21 -37.34
N TRP A 44 2.05 -8.01 -36.40
CA TRP A 44 3.50 -8.24 -36.25
C TRP A 44 3.95 -9.68 -36.55
N ARG A 45 3.04 -10.53 -37.06
CA ARG A 45 3.15 -12.00 -37.27
C ARG A 45 4.38 -12.52 -38.06
N GLY A 46 5.20 -11.67 -38.68
CA GLY A 46 6.28 -12.08 -39.59
C GLY A 46 7.71 -12.11 -39.03
N GLN A 47 8.12 -11.12 -38.23
CA GLN A 47 9.53 -10.97 -37.79
C GLN A 47 9.71 -10.56 -36.32
N ALA A 48 8.68 -10.03 -35.66
CA ALA A 48 8.81 -9.47 -34.31
C ALA A 48 8.37 -10.43 -33.18
N LYS A 49 8.03 -11.69 -33.50
CA LYS A 49 7.47 -12.66 -32.54
C LYS A 49 8.39 -12.91 -31.32
N GLY A 50 9.70 -12.96 -31.53
CA GLY A 50 10.67 -13.15 -30.44
C GLY A 50 10.80 -11.93 -29.52
N ALA A 51 10.89 -10.73 -30.11
CA ALA A 51 10.94 -9.47 -29.36
C ALA A 51 9.64 -9.25 -28.56
N PHE A 52 8.50 -9.65 -29.13
CA PHE A 52 7.19 -9.58 -28.49
C PHE A 52 7.04 -10.53 -27.30
N GLY A 53 7.45 -11.80 -27.45
CA GLY A 53 7.45 -12.75 -26.33
C GLY A 53 8.33 -12.27 -25.17
N SER A 54 9.49 -11.70 -25.48
CA SER A 54 10.39 -11.11 -24.47
C SER A 54 9.77 -9.88 -23.80
N LEU A 55 9.05 -9.03 -24.56
CA LEU A 55 8.33 -7.88 -24.02
C LEU A 55 7.21 -8.30 -23.05
N ILE A 56 6.37 -9.26 -23.43
CA ILE A 56 5.29 -9.77 -22.55
C ILE A 56 5.87 -10.41 -21.29
N SER A 57 6.93 -11.22 -21.41
CA SER A 57 7.55 -11.84 -20.24
C SER A 57 8.13 -10.81 -19.27
N ARG A 58 8.81 -9.77 -19.79
CA ARG A 58 9.28 -8.65 -18.97
C ARG A 58 8.11 -7.89 -18.36
N TRP A 59 7.07 -7.66 -19.13
CA TRP A 59 5.87 -6.98 -18.68
C TRP A 59 5.22 -7.68 -17.47
N ASP A 60 4.95 -8.98 -17.57
CA ASP A 60 4.37 -9.77 -16.48
C ASP A 60 5.25 -9.73 -15.23
N THR A 61 6.56 -9.79 -15.42
CA THR A 61 7.54 -9.71 -14.33
C THR A 61 7.45 -8.36 -13.60
N GLU A 62 7.43 -7.25 -14.34
CA GLU A 62 7.37 -5.91 -13.74
C GLU A 62 6.00 -5.62 -13.11
N ALA A 63 4.92 -6.13 -13.69
CA ALA A 63 3.57 -6.05 -13.12
C ALA A 63 3.48 -6.74 -11.75
N VAL A 64 4.06 -7.94 -11.62
CA VAL A 64 4.11 -8.68 -10.34
C VAL A 64 4.96 -7.93 -9.31
N LYS A 65 6.15 -7.43 -9.70
CA LYS A 65 7.01 -6.65 -8.79
C LYS A 65 6.30 -5.42 -8.26
N LEU A 66 5.61 -4.69 -9.13
CA LEU A 66 4.91 -3.47 -8.77
C LEU A 66 3.76 -3.75 -7.79
N ASN A 67 2.93 -4.76 -8.08
CA ASN A 67 1.89 -5.19 -7.15
C ASN A 67 2.43 -5.61 -5.78
N ASN A 68 3.52 -6.37 -5.75
CA ASN A 68 4.16 -6.79 -4.51
C ASN A 68 4.69 -5.59 -3.70
N ALA A 69 5.31 -4.61 -4.37
CA ALA A 69 5.80 -3.39 -3.72
C ALA A 69 4.63 -2.58 -3.12
N LEU A 70 3.53 -2.42 -3.85
CA LEU A 70 2.34 -1.69 -3.39
C LEU A 70 1.66 -2.40 -2.20
N SER A 71 1.58 -3.72 -2.23
CA SER A 71 1.10 -4.52 -1.10
C SER A 71 1.99 -4.33 0.14
N ALA A 72 3.31 -4.42 -0.03
CA ALA A 72 4.26 -4.24 1.06
C ALA A 72 4.18 -2.83 1.68
N ILE A 73 3.99 -1.79 0.86
CA ILE A 73 3.78 -0.41 1.34
C ILE A 73 2.47 -0.33 2.13
N SER A 74 1.38 -0.92 1.63
CA SER A 74 0.09 -0.94 2.31
C SER A 74 0.18 -1.62 3.69
N ASP A 75 0.88 -2.76 3.75
CA ASP A 75 1.08 -3.52 4.98
C ASP A 75 1.96 -2.74 5.97
N ALA A 76 3.02 -2.09 5.50
CA ALA A 76 3.89 -1.26 6.33
C ALA A 76 3.16 -0.06 6.95
N ILE A 77 2.27 0.60 6.18
CA ILE A 77 1.43 1.69 6.70
C ILE A 77 0.46 1.17 7.76
N ARG A 78 -0.20 0.03 7.50
CA ARG A 78 -1.11 -0.59 8.48
C ARG A 78 -0.41 -1.02 9.75
N GLU A 79 0.77 -1.61 9.63
CA GLU A 79 1.58 -1.99 10.78
C GLU A 79 2.01 -0.76 11.59
N SER A 80 2.42 0.32 10.91
CA SER A 80 2.75 1.58 11.56
C SER A 80 1.56 2.13 12.34
N GLY A 81 0.37 2.16 11.73
CA GLY A 81 -0.87 2.57 12.41
C GLY A 81 -1.17 1.75 13.67
N ARG A 82 -1.08 0.42 13.60
CA ARG A 82 -1.27 -0.46 14.77
C ARG A 82 -0.23 -0.23 15.86
N LYS A 83 1.04 -0.03 15.49
CA LYS A 83 2.11 0.26 16.45
C LYS A 83 1.85 1.58 17.20
N TYR A 84 1.41 2.62 16.48
CA TYR A 84 1.03 3.89 17.08
C TYR A 84 -0.14 3.73 18.06
N GLU A 85 -1.20 3.02 17.66
CA GLU A 85 -2.36 2.76 18.53
C GLU A 85 -1.97 1.96 19.79
N GLY A 86 -1.16 0.91 19.65
CA GLY A 86 -0.71 0.09 20.77
C GLY A 86 0.20 0.83 21.75
N ALA A 87 1.14 1.64 21.23
CA ALA A 87 2.00 2.48 22.06
C ALA A 87 1.18 3.50 22.86
N GLU A 88 0.12 4.04 22.26
CA GLU A 88 -0.75 5.01 22.90
C GLU A 88 -1.60 4.38 24.02
N VAL A 89 -2.19 3.20 23.79
CA VAL A 89 -2.93 2.47 24.84
C VAL A 89 -2.03 2.17 26.04
N ALA A 90 -0.78 1.78 25.80
CA ALA A 90 0.18 1.53 26.86
C ALA A 90 0.51 2.81 27.65
N ASN A 91 0.70 3.93 26.96
CA ASN A 91 1.03 5.21 27.59
C ASN A 91 -0.15 5.77 28.40
N ALA A 92 -1.36 5.73 27.86
CA ALA A 92 -2.59 6.15 28.55
C ALA A 92 -2.89 5.30 29.79
N SER A 93 -2.63 3.99 29.72
CA SER A 93 -2.75 3.07 30.86
C SER A 93 -1.73 3.40 31.95
N SER A 94 -0.48 3.68 31.56
CA SER A 94 0.58 4.10 32.48
C SER A 94 0.22 5.40 33.20
N LEU A 95 -0.26 6.41 32.47
CA LEU A 95 -0.68 7.70 33.05
C LEU A 95 -1.86 7.55 34.01
N ASN A 96 -2.85 6.71 33.71
CA ASN A 96 -3.96 6.42 34.63
C ASN A 96 -3.46 5.77 35.93
N ASN A 97 -2.53 4.82 35.83
CA ASN A 97 -1.95 4.17 37.01
C ASN A 97 -1.18 5.17 37.88
N VAL A 98 -0.39 6.07 37.27
CA VAL A 98 0.33 7.13 38.01
C VAL A 98 -0.64 8.11 38.66
N GLY A 99 -1.69 8.54 37.94
CA GLY A 99 -2.71 9.42 38.50
C GLY A 99 -3.47 8.80 39.69
N GLY A 100 -3.73 7.50 39.64
CA GLY A 100 -4.33 6.75 40.74
C GLY A 100 -3.43 6.68 41.98
N LEU A 101 -2.11 6.51 41.78
CA LEU A 101 -1.12 6.47 42.87
C LEU A 101 -0.96 7.84 43.56
N LEU A 102 -1.01 8.95 42.81
CA LEU A 102 -0.90 10.30 43.35
C LEU A 102 -2.16 10.78 44.08
N ASN A 103 -3.33 10.20 43.76
CA ASN A 103 -4.59 10.49 44.45
C ASN A 103 -4.77 9.65 45.74
N MET A 104 -3.86 8.70 46.00
CA MET A 104 -3.85 7.84 47.19
C MET A 104 -2.80 8.24 48.23
N SER A 105 -1.98 9.28 47.97
CA SER A 105 -1.01 9.89 48.88
C SER A 105 -1.49 11.24 49.40
#